data_AF-A0A6C0HBF4-F1
#
_entry.id   AF-A0A6C0HBF4-F1
#
_cell.length_a   1.000
_cell.length_b   1.000
_cell.length_c   1.000
_cell.angle_alpha   90.00
_cell.angle_beta   90.00
_cell.angle_gamma   90.00
#
_symmetry.space_group_name_H-M   'P 1'
#
loop_
_entity.id
_entity.type
_entity.pdbx_description
1 polymer ?
#
loop_
_entity_poly.entity_id
_entity_poly.type
_entity_poly.pdbx_seq_one_letter_code
_entity_poly.pdbx_strand_id
1 'polypeptide(L)'
;MNLKIFFQLFLLIAFLAGIYFIINNDKKEGHENQYRTSNNSDNCPNLLVRKGSALLLYNTNQPIVENKNPIPFFNLDEYINYLEIQRKKGIDCPVLFLQQENDAQGNDVYRARPNPFDLQGGLPTSTTLYKANKDGMPVPVIDASRENKPYNENNYHGFDPQGLYVGVYTEVDKIHDSTKLQGVSDNPMDPNWGGIMYTQEMVDSGKYDDNNITKPLLFQPRGVYDPTMPTGFSQPKDILE
;
A
#
# COMPACT_ATOMS: atom_id res chain seq x y z
N MET A 1 -10.13 -61.14 20.27
CA MET A 1 -9.48 -59.80 20.20
C MET A 1 -9.90 -59.17 18.89
N ASN A 2 -10.71 -58.11 18.94
CA ASN A 2 -11.50 -57.69 17.77
C ASN A 2 -10.63 -56.92 16.77
N LEU A 3 -10.58 -57.38 15.52
CA LEU A 3 -9.86 -56.72 14.41
C LEU A 3 -10.20 -55.22 14.28
N LYS A 4 -11.42 -54.85 14.66
CA LYS A 4 -11.90 -53.45 14.73
C LYS A 4 -11.11 -52.59 15.74
N ILE A 5 -10.72 -53.15 16.88
CA ILE A 5 -9.93 -52.45 17.91
C ILE A 5 -8.52 -52.18 17.41
N PHE A 6 -7.92 -53.14 16.70
CA PHE A 6 -6.61 -52.95 16.08
C PHE A 6 -6.63 -51.89 14.97
N PHE A 7 -7.70 -51.86 14.16
CA PHE A 7 -7.87 -50.85 13.13
C PHE A 7 -8.05 -49.43 13.73
N GLN A 8 -8.80 -49.31 14.82
CA GLN A 8 -8.97 -48.04 15.54
C GLN A 8 -7.65 -47.56 16.17
N LEU A 9 -6.86 -48.47 16.76
CA LEU A 9 -5.52 -48.16 17.29
C LEU A 9 -4.57 -47.68 16.19
N PHE A 10 -4.58 -48.32 15.02
CA PHE A 10 -3.76 -47.92 13.89
C PHE A 10 -4.08 -46.50 13.40
N LEU A 11 -5.38 -46.16 13.28
CA LEU A 11 -5.80 -44.81 12.88
C LEU A 11 -5.38 -43.74 13.89
N LEU A 12 -5.47 -44.05 15.20
CA LEU A 12 -5.06 -43.13 16.25
C LEU A 12 -3.54 -42.88 16.23
N ILE A 13 -2.73 -43.92 15.97
CA ILE A 13 -1.27 -43.79 15.83
C ILE A 13 -0.91 -42.97 14.58
N ALA A 14 -1.56 -43.22 13.45
CA ALA A 14 -1.32 -42.47 12.22
C ALA A 14 -1.67 -40.98 12.36
N PHE A 15 -2.76 -40.67 13.08
CA PHE A 15 -3.17 -39.30 13.39
C PHE A 15 -2.14 -38.57 14.28
N LEU A 16 -1.67 -39.22 15.34
CA LEU A 16 -0.64 -38.65 16.21
C LEU A 16 0.71 -38.45 15.49
N ALA A 17 1.09 -39.38 14.60
CA ALA A 17 2.28 -39.25 13.76
C ALA A 17 2.17 -38.06 12.78
N GLY A 18 0.98 -37.83 12.22
CA GLY A 18 0.69 -36.67 11.36
C GLY A 18 0.82 -35.34 12.10
N ILE A 19 0.27 -35.23 13.32
CA ILE A 19 0.41 -34.02 14.15
C ILE A 19 1.86 -33.75 14.51
N TYR A 20 2.62 -34.78 14.88
CA TYR A 20 4.04 -34.66 15.18
C TYR A 20 4.85 -34.11 13.99
N PHE A 21 4.52 -34.56 12.77
CA PHE A 21 5.17 -34.08 11.55
C PHE A 21 4.84 -32.62 11.23
N ILE A 22 3.61 -32.16 11.52
CA ILE A 22 3.23 -30.75 11.32
C ILE A 22 3.94 -29.84 12.32
N ILE A 23 4.01 -30.24 13.59
CA ILE A 23 4.66 -29.43 14.64
C ILE A 23 6.18 -29.30 14.41
N ASN A 24 6.84 -30.37 13.94
CA ASN A 24 8.29 -30.33 13.73
C ASN A 24 8.73 -29.77 12.37
N ASN A 25 7.83 -29.66 11.40
CA ASN A 25 8.12 -28.96 10.16
C ASN A 25 7.70 -27.49 10.27
N ASP A 26 8.46 -26.74 11.05
CA ASP A 26 8.52 -25.29 10.90
C ASP A 26 9.19 -24.97 9.55
N LYS A 27 8.46 -25.17 8.45
CA LYS A 27 8.74 -24.40 7.26
C LYS A 27 8.30 -22.98 7.58
N LYS A 28 9.27 -22.19 8.05
CA LYS A 28 9.16 -20.73 8.05
C LYS A 28 8.99 -20.27 6.60
N GLU A 29 7.78 -20.32 6.08
CA GLU A 29 7.41 -19.54 4.90
C GLU A 29 7.16 -18.11 5.38
N GLY A 30 8.27 -17.44 5.67
CA GLY A 30 8.31 -16.03 6.00
C GLY A 30 9.10 -15.32 4.92
N HIS A 31 8.50 -14.27 4.34
CA HIS A 31 9.24 -13.10 3.87
C HIS A 31 9.85 -12.35 5.08
N GLU A 32 10.42 -13.08 6.06
CA GLU A 32 11.34 -12.50 7.03
C GLU A 32 12.56 -12.11 6.22
N ASN A 33 12.91 -10.82 6.30
CA ASN A 33 14.16 -10.30 5.77
C ASN A 33 15.27 -11.31 6.03
N GLN A 34 15.68 -12.02 4.98
CA GLN A 34 16.85 -12.87 4.98
C GLN A 34 18.08 -11.94 5.03
N TYR A 35 18.18 -11.12 6.08
CA TYR A 35 19.45 -10.98 6.75
C TYR A 35 19.81 -12.40 7.16
N ARG A 36 20.64 -13.03 6.34
CA ARG A 36 21.46 -14.14 6.79
C ARG A 36 22.06 -13.66 8.10
N THR A 37 21.55 -14.15 9.22
CA THR A 37 22.25 -14.18 10.51
C THR A 37 23.41 -15.15 10.34
N SER A 38 24.36 -14.74 9.48
CA SER A 38 25.73 -15.11 9.70
C SER A 38 26.08 -14.39 10.99
N ASN A 39 26.28 -15.14 12.06
CA ASN A 39 26.70 -14.70 13.39
C ASN A 39 28.13 -14.06 13.39
N ASN A 40 28.50 -13.40 12.28
CA ASN A 40 29.72 -12.65 12.01
C ASN A 40 29.40 -11.20 11.54
N SER A 41 28.18 -10.72 11.75
CA SER A 41 27.65 -9.48 11.15
C SER A 41 28.24 -8.17 11.68
N ASP A 42 29.02 -8.19 12.77
CA ASP A 42 29.59 -6.94 13.32
C ASP A 42 30.62 -6.28 12.38
N ASN A 43 31.25 -7.05 11.50
CA ASN A 43 32.29 -6.56 10.59
C ASN A 43 31.85 -6.40 9.12
N CYS A 44 30.58 -6.67 8.79
CA CYS A 44 30.09 -6.60 7.43
C CYS A 44 29.81 -5.13 7.02
N PRO A 45 30.42 -4.60 5.94
CA PRO A 45 30.09 -3.27 5.44
C PRO A 45 28.64 -3.22 4.92
N ASN A 46 27.97 -2.08 5.12
CA ASN A 46 26.53 -1.96 4.86
C ASN A 46 26.14 -0.73 4.04
N LEU A 47 27.06 0.20 3.78
CA LEU A 47 26.76 1.45 3.07
C LEU A 47 27.86 1.79 2.07
N LEU A 48 27.53 1.86 0.78
CA LEU A 48 28.42 2.33 -0.28
C LEU A 48 27.99 3.71 -0.74
N VAL A 49 28.87 4.70 -0.61
CA VAL A 49 28.59 6.08 -1.02
C VAL A 49 29.47 6.47 -2.18
N ARG A 50 28.87 6.91 -3.29
CA ARG A 50 29.59 7.56 -4.40
C ARG A 50 29.71 9.05 -4.12
N LYS A 51 30.94 9.53 -3.91
CA LYS A 51 31.29 10.94 -3.76
C LYS A 51 32.23 11.36 -4.88
N GLY A 52 31.70 12.12 -5.84
CA GLY A 52 32.43 12.47 -7.07
C GLY A 52 32.82 11.23 -7.88
N SER A 53 34.11 11.04 -8.11
CA SER A 53 34.67 9.88 -8.83
C SER A 53 34.96 8.67 -7.95
N ALA A 54 34.94 8.82 -6.62
CA ALA A 54 35.31 7.77 -5.69
C ALA A 54 34.08 7.07 -5.07
N LEU A 55 34.25 5.79 -4.74
CA LEU A 55 33.31 4.95 -4.02
C LEU A 55 33.86 4.71 -2.61
N LEU A 56 33.05 4.97 -1.59
CA LEU A 56 33.44 4.83 -0.19
C LEU A 56 32.55 3.78 0.47
N LEU A 57 33.13 2.66 0.89
CA LEU A 57 32.41 1.58 1.55
C LEU A 57 32.55 1.72 3.07
N TYR A 58 31.43 2.00 3.72
CA TYR A 58 31.29 2.19 5.15
C TYR A 58 30.74 0.93 5.82
N ASN A 59 31.19 0.72 7.05
CA ASN A 59 30.50 -0.08 8.04
C ASN A 59 29.97 0.88 9.12
N THR A 60 28.65 1.09 9.20
CA THR A 60 28.05 2.00 10.18
C THR A 60 28.14 1.51 11.62
N ASN A 61 28.42 0.21 11.82
CA ASN A 61 28.61 -0.37 13.15
C ASN A 61 30.03 -0.14 13.70
N GLN A 62 30.93 0.39 12.87
CA GLN A 62 32.31 0.70 13.24
C GLN A 62 32.55 2.21 13.20
N PRO A 63 33.42 2.75 14.08
CA PRO A 63 33.80 4.15 14.02
C PRO A 63 34.56 4.46 12.72
N ILE A 64 34.44 5.71 12.26
CA ILE A 64 35.20 6.22 11.11
C ILE A 64 36.64 6.45 11.58
N VAL A 65 37.58 5.72 10.98
CA VAL A 65 39.01 5.80 11.30
C VAL A 65 39.78 5.72 9.98
N GLU A 66 40.76 6.61 9.82
CA GLU A 66 41.62 6.63 8.63
C GLU A 66 42.22 5.24 8.36
N ASN A 67 42.26 4.86 7.08
CA ASN A 67 42.75 3.56 6.60
C ASN A 67 41.99 2.31 7.09
N LYS A 68 40.88 2.46 7.82
CA LYS A 68 40.07 1.33 8.30
C LYS A 68 38.61 1.41 7.86
N ASN A 69 37.97 2.55 8.02
CA ASN A 69 36.56 2.77 7.68
C ASN A 69 36.34 4.27 7.39
N PRO A 70 35.90 4.69 6.20
CA PRO A 70 35.51 3.86 5.05
C PRO A 70 36.69 3.27 4.28
N ILE A 71 36.41 2.21 3.51
CA ILE A 71 37.33 1.66 2.52
C ILE A 71 37.10 2.43 1.20
N PRO A 72 38.09 3.21 0.71
CA PRO A 72 37.97 3.94 -0.54
C PRO A 72 38.28 3.07 -1.75
N PHE A 73 37.55 3.29 -2.84
CA PHE A 73 37.79 2.72 -4.15
C PHE A 73 37.77 3.84 -5.20
N PHE A 74 38.80 3.89 -6.06
CA PHE A 74 38.94 4.96 -7.05
C PHE A 74 38.28 4.63 -8.39
N ASN A 75 37.92 3.38 -8.59
CA ASN A 75 37.23 2.89 -9.77
C ASN A 75 36.24 1.78 -9.38
N LEU A 76 35.31 1.49 -10.30
CA LEU A 76 34.29 0.47 -10.08
C LEU A 76 34.88 -0.94 -10.06
N ASP A 77 35.92 -1.19 -10.85
CA ASP A 77 36.55 -2.49 -10.98
C ASP A 77 37.24 -2.95 -9.69
N GLU A 78 37.82 -2.02 -8.93
CA GLU A 78 38.43 -2.26 -7.63
C GLU A 78 37.38 -2.70 -6.61
N TYR A 79 36.22 -2.05 -6.62
CA TYR A 79 35.08 -2.45 -5.81
C TYR A 79 34.53 -3.83 -6.19
N ILE A 80 34.43 -4.12 -7.50
CA ILE A 80 34.02 -5.45 -7.99
C ILE A 80 34.99 -6.52 -7.52
N ASN A 81 36.29 -6.32 -7.72
CA ASN A 81 37.34 -7.25 -7.33
C ASN A 81 37.31 -7.50 -5.81
N TYR A 82 37.14 -6.44 -5.02
CA TYR A 82 36.94 -6.56 -3.57
C TYR A 82 35.75 -7.48 -3.24
N LEU A 83 34.58 -7.25 -3.85
CA LEU A 83 33.39 -8.07 -3.62
C LEU A 83 33.59 -9.52 -4.06
N GLU A 84 34.24 -9.77 -5.19
CA GLU A 84 34.55 -11.13 -5.66
C GLU A 84 35.45 -11.89 -4.68
N ILE A 85 36.46 -11.23 -4.11
CA ILE A 85 37.33 -11.79 -3.09
C ILE A 85 36.54 -12.11 -1.81
N GLN A 86 35.63 -11.24 -1.37
CA GLN A 86 34.77 -11.49 -0.22
C GLN A 86 33.82 -12.68 -0.47
N ARG A 87 33.19 -12.72 -1.64
CA ARG A 87 32.29 -13.81 -2.04
C ARG A 87 32.99 -15.16 -2.13
N LYS A 88 34.24 -15.20 -2.63
CA LYS A 88 35.09 -16.41 -2.61
C LYS A 88 35.39 -16.91 -1.20
N LYS A 89 35.39 -16.01 -0.20
CA LYS A 89 35.51 -16.35 1.23
C LYS A 89 34.16 -16.69 1.88
N GLY A 90 33.07 -16.72 1.12
CA GLY A 90 31.72 -16.95 1.61
C GLY A 90 31.08 -15.76 2.34
N ILE A 91 31.67 -14.56 2.20
CA ILE A 91 31.14 -13.32 2.79
C ILE A 91 30.31 -12.60 1.72
N ASP A 92 29.00 -12.53 1.93
CA ASP A 92 28.04 -11.89 1.03
C ASP A 92 27.23 -10.86 1.81
N CYS A 93 27.69 -9.61 1.76
CA CYS A 93 27.18 -8.50 2.53
C CYS A 93 26.12 -7.71 1.73
N PRO A 94 24.91 -7.48 2.26
CA PRO A 94 23.98 -6.53 1.66
C PRO A 94 24.50 -5.11 1.88
N VAL A 95 24.68 -4.37 0.79
CA VAL A 95 25.21 -3.01 0.82
C VAL A 95 24.19 -2.06 0.20
N LEU A 96 23.79 -1.02 0.95
CA LEU A 96 22.96 0.07 0.44
C LEU A 96 23.82 1.04 -0.37
N PHE A 97 23.45 1.29 -1.62
CA PHE A 97 24.17 2.23 -2.48
C PHE A 97 23.53 3.63 -2.48
N LEU A 98 24.30 4.63 -2.08
CA LEU A 98 23.94 6.05 -2.13
C LEU A 98 24.82 6.80 -3.12
N GLN A 99 24.21 7.68 -3.91
CA GLN A 99 24.88 8.56 -4.83
C GLN A 99 24.72 10.02 -4.38
N GLN A 100 25.82 10.75 -4.30
CA GLN A 100 25.81 12.20 -4.09
C GLN A 100 25.41 12.90 -5.40
N GLU A 101 24.40 13.75 -5.33
CA GLU A 101 23.87 14.55 -6.45
C GLU A 101 23.49 15.94 -5.95
N ASN A 102 23.39 16.92 -6.85
CA ASN A 102 22.96 18.26 -6.49
C ASN A 102 21.49 18.42 -6.84
N ASP A 103 20.71 18.99 -5.93
CA ASP A 103 19.33 19.36 -6.23
C ASP A 103 19.28 20.59 -7.17
N ALA A 104 18.08 20.92 -7.68
CA ALA A 104 17.90 22.07 -8.56
C ALA A 104 18.21 23.41 -7.88
N GLN A 105 18.30 23.42 -6.55
CA GLN A 105 18.59 24.55 -5.69
C GLN A 105 20.09 24.65 -5.35
N GLY A 106 20.91 23.70 -5.81
CA GLY A 106 22.35 23.66 -5.60
C GLY A 106 22.81 23.04 -4.28
N ASN A 107 21.94 22.36 -3.53
CA ASN A 107 22.33 21.62 -2.32
C ASN A 107 22.75 20.19 -2.66
N ASP A 108 23.81 19.71 -2.01
CA ASP A 108 24.25 18.33 -2.10
C ASP A 108 23.27 17.40 -1.36
N VAL A 109 22.64 16.49 -2.09
CA VAL A 109 21.72 15.47 -1.58
C VAL A 109 22.24 14.07 -1.88
N TYR A 110 21.94 13.11 -1.00
CA TYR A 110 22.24 11.71 -1.22
C TYR A 110 20.98 10.97 -1.67
N ARG A 111 21.03 10.32 -2.83
CA ARG A 111 19.93 9.50 -3.36
C ARG A 111 20.30 8.02 -3.33
N ALA A 112 19.39 7.21 -2.82
CA ALA A 112 19.52 5.76 -2.95
C ALA A 112 19.31 5.35 -4.40
N ARG A 113 20.19 4.49 -4.93
CA ARG A 113 20.09 3.89 -6.26
C ARG A 113 20.16 2.36 -6.11
N PRO A 114 19.56 1.57 -7.03
CA PRO A 114 19.54 0.11 -6.90
C PRO A 114 20.93 -0.51 -6.78
N ASN A 115 21.88 -0.08 -7.62
CA ASN A 115 23.25 -0.57 -7.61
C ASN A 115 24.18 0.44 -8.36
N PRO A 116 25.52 0.33 -8.25
CA PRO A 116 26.44 1.28 -8.89
C PRO A 116 26.54 1.19 -10.42
N PHE A 117 25.94 0.17 -11.05
CA PHE A 117 25.88 0.01 -12.50
C PHE A 117 24.59 0.57 -13.11
N ASP A 118 23.50 0.50 -12.36
CA ASP A 118 22.19 0.99 -12.72
C ASP A 118 21.84 2.22 -11.89
N LEU A 119 22.16 3.37 -12.46
CA LEU A 119 21.89 4.68 -11.85
C LEU A 119 20.46 5.14 -12.11
N GLN A 120 19.54 4.28 -12.57
CA GLN A 120 18.14 4.67 -12.71
C GLN A 120 17.56 5.04 -11.34
N GLY A 121 16.92 6.21 -11.28
CA GLY A 121 16.60 6.89 -10.02
C GLY A 121 15.44 6.36 -9.24
N GLY A 122 14.83 5.28 -9.72
CA GLY A 122 13.53 4.83 -9.23
C GLY A 122 12.53 5.98 -9.15
N LEU A 123 11.50 5.75 -8.35
CA LEU A 123 10.57 6.80 -7.93
C LEU A 123 11.27 7.72 -6.90
N PRO A 124 10.90 9.02 -6.81
CA PRO A 124 11.54 9.96 -5.91
C PRO A 124 11.55 9.47 -4.46
N THR A 125 12.72 9.47 -3.82
CA THR A 125 12.97 9.12 -2.41
C THR A 125 12.29 10.07 -1.42
N SER A 126 11.81 11.21 -1.90
CA SER A 126 10.96 12.13 -1.14
C SER A 126 9.52 11.63 -1.14
N THR A 127 9.24 10.61 -0.33
CA THR A 127 7.88 10.24 0.14
C THR A 127 7.32 11.28 1.13
N THR A 128 7.60 12.56 0.93
CA THR A 128 6.93 13.64 1.68
C THR A 128 5.61 14.05 1.05
N LEU A 129 5.29 13.58 -0.18
CA LEU A 129 3.97 13.81 -0.79
C LEU A 129 2.86 13.10 0.00
N TYR A 130 3.17 11.97 0.62
CA TYR A 130 2.29 11.30 1.58
C TYR A 130 3.12 10.92 2.77
N LYS A 131 3.20 11.80 3.77
CA LYS A 131 3.52 11.34 5.12
C LYS A 131 2.46 10.28 5.43
N ALA A 132 2.81 9.00 5.27
CA ALA A 132 2.15 7.96 6.03
C ALA A 132 2.25 8.43 7.47
N ASN A 133 1.13 8.89 8.03
CA ASN A 133 1.09 9.42 9.37
C ASN A 133 1.71 8.35 10.27
N LYS A 134 2.74 8.73 11.05
CA LYS A 134 3.40 7.80 11.98
C LYS A 134 2.41 7.15 12.95
N ASP A 135 1.22 7.72 13.07
CA ASP A 135 0.12 7.31 13.93
C ASP A 135 -0.87 6.34 13.25
N GLY A 136 -0.61 5.87 12.01
CA GLY A 136 -1.50 4.94 11.29
C GLY A 136 -2.81 5.56 10.81
N MET A 137 -2.90 6.89 10.77
CA MET A 137 -4.08 7.60 10.29
C MET A 137 -4.16 7.53 8.76
N PRO A 138 -5.37 7.38 8.17
CA PRO A 138 -5.56 7.37 6.72
C PRO A 138 -5.09 8.68 6.10
N VAL A 139 -4.54 8.58 4.89
CA VAL A 139 -4.11 9.75 4.12
C VAL A 139 -5.33 10.39 3.45
N PRO A 140 -5.52 11.72 3.57
CA PRO A 140 -6.61 12.41 2.88
C PRO A 140 -6.37 12.37 1.37
N VAL A 141 -7.43 12.05 0.61
CA VAL A 141 -7.36 12.00 -0.85
C VAL A 141 -7.51 13.40 -1.43
N ILE A 142 -6.47 13.88 -2.11
CA ILE A 142 -6.52 15.08 -2.94
C ILE A 142 -7.35 14.80 -4.21
N ASP A 143 -8.29 15.67 -4.50
CA ASP A 143 -9.21 15.52 -5.62
C ASP A 143 -9.66 16.89 -6.12
N ALA A 144 -9.21 17.24 -7.33
CA ALA A 144 -9.49 18.52 -7.96
C ALA A 144 -11.00 18.77 -8.19
N SER A 145 -11.81 17.71 -8.30
CA SER A 145 -13.26 17.85 -8.49
C SER A 145 -13.97 18.50 -7.29
N ARG A 146 -13.35 18.46 -6.11
CA ARG A 146 -13.86 18.98 -4.83
C ARG A 146 -13.20 20.27 -4.37
N GLU A 147 -12.22 20.79 -5.12
CA GLU A 147 -11.47 21.99 -4.73
C GLU A 147 -12.22 23.31 -5.01
N ASN A 148 -13.36 23.28 -5.72
CA ASN A 148 -14.08 24.48 -6.14
C ASN A 148 -15.30 24.81 -5.26
N LYS A 149 -15.06 25.26 -4.02
CA LYS A 149 -16.14 25.70 -3.11
C LYS A 149 -16.93 26.88 -3.69
N PRO A 150 -18.27 26.93 -3.56
CA PRO A 150 -19.14 26.00 -2.79
C PRO A 150 -19.64 24.79 -3.60
N TYR A 151 -19.23 24.64 -4.86
CA TYR A 151 -19.71 23.57 -5.72
C TYR A 151 -18.97 22.26 -5.40
N ASN A 152 -19.66 21.12 -5.54
CA ASN A 152 -19.13 19.78 -5.27
C ASN A 152 -18.61 19.56 -3.83
N GLU A 153 -19.05 20.39 -2.87
CA GLU A 153 -18.79 20.18 -1.46
C GLU A 153 -19.57 18.95 -0.97
N ASN A 154 -18.87 17.99 -0.35
CA ASN A 154 -19.39 16.67 0.07
C ASN A 154 -19.77 15.69 -1.05
N ASN A 155 -19.28 15.89 -2.28
CA ASN A 155 -19.38 14.87 -3.32
C ASN A 155 -18.43 13.69 -3.07
N TYR A 156 -18.77 12.54 -3.65
CA TYR A 156 -17.89 11.37 -3.71
C TYR A 156 -16.56 11.71 -4.39
N HIS A 157 -15.53 10.97 -4.03
CA HIS A 157 -14.22 11.09 -4.67
C HIS A 157 -14.31 10.72 -6.16
N GLY A 158 -13.70 11.54 -7.01
CA GLY A 158 -13.59 11.30 -8.43
C GLY A 158 -12.70 10.09 -8.76
N PHE A 159 -12.93 9.50 -9.93
CA PHE A 159 -12.07 8.43 -10.44
C PHE A 159 -10.69 8.98 -10.82
N ASP A 160 -9.64 8.39 -10.27
CA ASP A 160 -8.25 8.71 -10.61
C ASP A 160 -7.66 7.65 -11.57
N PRO A 161 -7.53 7.96 -12.87
CA PRO A 161 -6.95 7.04 -13.84
C PRO A 161 -5.43 6.87 -13.68
N GLN A 162 -4.74 7.76 -12.99
CA GLN A 162 -3.27 7.73 -12.85
C GLN A 162 -2.81 6.95 -11.62
N GLY A 163 -3.71 6.64 -10.68
CA GLY A 163 -3.41 5.80 -9.52
C GLY A 163 -2.43 6.45 -8.54
N LEU A 164 -2.69 7.71 -8.17
CA LEU A 164 -1.81 8.52 -7.32
C LEU A 164 -1.54 7.90 -5.94
N TYR A 165 -2.52 7.17 -5.39
CA TYR A 165 -2.49 6.58 -4.04
C TYR A 165 -2.21 5.07 -4.03
N VAL A 166 -1.67 4.50 -5.12
CA VAL A 166 -1.36 3.07 -5.16
C VAL A 166 -0.37 2.69 -4.05
N GLY A 167 -0.78 1.77 -3.18
CA GLY A 167 0.02 1.31 -2.04
C GLY A 167 -0.05 2.19 -0.79
N VAL A 168 -0.92 3.20 -0.77
CA VAL A 168 -1.14 4.09 0.39
C VAL A 168 -2.55 3.85 0.94
N TYR A 169 -2.68 3.75 2.26
CA TYR A 169 -3.99 3.63 2.91
C TYR A 169 -4.66 5.00 3.05
N THR A 170 -5.79 5.20 2.38
CA THR A 170 -6.48 6.48 2.27
C THR A 170 -7.76 6.55 3.09
N GLU A 171 -8.36 7.74 3.18
CA GLU A 171 -9.68 7.92 3.80
C GLU A 171 -10.78 7.11 3.09
N VAL A 172 -10.67 6.96 1.77
CA VAL A 172 -11.61 6.15 0.97
C VAL A 172 -11.51 4.68 1.34
N ASP A 173 -10.28 4.17 1.51
CA ASP A 173 -10.05 2.79 1.96
C ASP A 173 -10.62 2.56 3.36
N LYS A 174 -10.47 3.53 4.27
CA LYS A 174 -11.08 3.46 5.60
C LYS A 174 -12.61 3.40 5.56
N ILE A 175 -13.24 4.17 4.67
CA ILE A 175 -14.69 4.13 4.49
C ILE A 175 -15.10 2.76 3.94
N HIS A 176 -14.37 2.22 2.96
CA HIS A 176 -14.62 0.89 2.43
C HIS A 176 -14.47 -0.20 3.51
N ASP A 177 -13.41 -0.16 4.32
CA ASP A 177 -13.21 -1.13 5.39
C ASP A 177 -14.28 -1.02 6.50
N SER A 178 -14.88 0.16 6.68
CA SER A 178 -15.90 0.38 7.70
C SER A 178 -17.15 -0.49 7.49
N THR A 179 -17.54 -0.76 6.23
CA THR A 179 -18.68 -1.62 5.91
C THR A 179 -18.35 -3.08 6.16
N LYS A 180 -17.10 -3.48 5.92
CA LYS A 180 -16.61 -4.83 6.17
C LYS A 180 -16.56 -5.19 7.66
N LEU A 181 -16.28 -4.23 8.54
CA LEU A 181 -16.16 -4.48 9.98
C LEU A 181 -17.52 -4.71 10.67
N GLN A 182 -18.64 -4.36 10.02
CA GLN A 182 -19.98 -4.41 10.60
C GLN A 182 -20.73 -5.69 10.20
N GLY A 183 -20.37 -6.83 10.79
CA GLY A 183 -21.22 -8.05 10.73
C GLY A 183 -21.51 -8.53 9.30
N VAL A 184 -22.78 -8.47 8.89
CA VAL A 184 -23.19 -8.74 7.50
C VAL A 184 -23.21 -7.40 6.76
N SER A 185 -22.45 -7.30 5.68
CA SER A 185 -22.36 -6.05 4.91
C SER A 185 -23.45 -5.97 3.84
N ASP A 186 -23.93 -4.77 3.56
CA ASP A 186 -24.82 -4.46 2.45
C ASP A 186 -24.07 -3.98 1.20
N ASN A 187 -22.74 -3.85 1.28
CA ASN A 187 -21.87 -3.54 0.15
C ASN A 187 -21.48 -4.81 -0.62
N PRO A 188 -21.80 -4.92 -1.93
CA PRO A 188 -21.47 -6.09 -2.75
C PRO A 188 -19.97 -6.35 -2.95
N MET A 189 -19.13 -5.36 -2.65
CA MET A 189 -17.67 -5.51 -2.76
C MET A 189 -17.04 -6.15 -1.52
N ASP A 190 -17.80 -6.30 -0.43
CA ASP A 190 -17.26 -6.83 0.82
C ASP A 190 -17.32 -8.36 0.86
N PRO A 191 -16.31 -9.05 1.44
CA PRO A 191 -16.32 -10.51 1.56
C PRO A 191 -17.48 -11.08 2.38
N ASN A 192 -18.04 -10.28 3.29
CA ASN A 192 -19.17 -10.60 4.17
C ASN A 192 -20.49 -9.99 3.66
N TRP A 193 -20.60 -9.75 2.36
CA TRP A 193 -21.84 -9.25 1.76
C TRP A 193 -23.02 -10.20 1.99
N GLY A 194 -24.12 -9.67 2.53
CA GLY A 194 -25.36 -10.40 2.81
C GLY A 194 -26.20 -10.76 1.59
N GLY A 195 -25.76 -10.35 0.40
CA GLY A 195 -26.46 -10.59 -0.85
C GLY A 195 -27.56 -9.57 -1.14
N ILE A 196 -28.21 -9.77 -2.29
CA ILE A 196 -29.16 -8.82 -2.88
C ILE A 196 -30.35 -8.55 -1.95
N MET A 197 -30.89 -9.58 -1.30
CA MET A 197 -32.05 -9.45 -0.40
C MET A 197 -31.71 -8.58 0.82
N TYR A 198 -30.53 -8.77 1.39
CA TYR A 198 -30.07 -7.98 2.54
C TYR A 198 -29.84 -6.52 2.14
N THR A 199 -29.18 -6.27 1.01
CA THR A 199 -29.00 -4.90 0.49
C THR A 199 -30.35 -4.23 0.25
N GLN A 200 -31.34 -4.93 -0.31
CA GLN A 200 -32.68 -4.37 -0.52
C GLN A 200 -33.38 -4.05 0.81
N GLU A 201 -33.29 -4.92 1.81
CA GLU A 201 -33.84 -4.66 3.15
C GLU A 201 -33.20 -3.42 3.79
N MET A 202 -31.89 -3.23 3.64
CA MET A 202 -31.21 -2.02 4.13
C MET A 202 -31.65 -0.76 3.39
N VAL A 203 -31.93 -0.84 2.09
CA VAL A 203 -32.54 0.27 1.33
C VAL A 203 -33.94 0.58 1.84
N ASP A 204 -34.78 -0.45 1.98
CA ASP A 204 -36.16 -0.31 2.44
C ASP A 204 -36.24 0.19 3.90
N SER A 205 -35.20 -0.05 4.71
CA SER A 205 -35.08 0.46 6.08
C SER A 205 -34.84 1.97 6.17
N GLY A 206 -34.53 2.62 5.04
CA GLY A 206 -34.23 4.05 4.97
C GLY A 206 -32.77 4.43 5.24
N LYS A 207 -31.85 3.46 5.35
CA LYS A 207 -30.39 3.72 5.53
C LYS A 207 -29.82 4.65 4.45
N TYR A 208 -30.43 4.65 3.26
CA TYR A 208 -29.95 5.36 2.07
C TYR A 208 -30.90 6.48 1.59
N ASP A 209 -31.84 6.93 2.40
CA ASP A 209 -32.85 7.93 2.00
C ASP A 209 -32.23 9.25 1.49
N ASP A 210 -31.13 9.68 2.12
CA ASP A 210 -30.40 10.89 1.72
C ASP A 210 -29.76 10.79 0.32
N ASN A 211 -29.55 9.57 -0.18
CA ASN A 211 -28.98 9.31 -1.50
C ASN A 211 -30.06 9.08 -2.58
N ASN A 212 -31.34 9.26 -2.24
CA ASN A 212 -32.42 9.06 -3.18
C ASN A 212 -32.44 10.18 -4.23
N ILE A 213 -32.10 9.83 -5.48
CA ILE A 213 -32.11 10.79 -6.59
C ILE A 213 -33.54 10.86 -7.13
N THR A 214 -34.24 11.94 -6.74
CA THR A 214 -35.54 12.27 -7.35
C THR A 214 -35.35 13.15 -8.58
N LYS A 215 -36.19 12.95 -9.58
CA LYS A 215 -36.23 13.86 -10.74
C LYS A 215 -36.66 15.24 -10.26
N PRO A 216 -36.01 16.34 -10.72
CA PRO A 216 -36.45 17.67 -10.38
C PRO A 216 -37.86 17.87 -10.92
N LEU A 217 -38.81 18.18 -10.03
CA LEU A 217 -40.16 18.59 -10.41
C LEU A 217 -40.06 20.00 -10.97
N LEU A 218 -40.18 20.14 -12.30
CA LEU A 218 -40.06 21.43 -12.96
C LEU A 218 -41.31 22.29 -12.77
N PHE A 219 -42.43 21.66 -12.42
CA PHE A 219 -43.70 22.33 -12.17
C PHE A 219 -44.20 22.16 -10.74
N GLN A 220 -43.83 23.11 -9.87
CA GLN A 220 -44.38 23.23 -8.51
C GLN A 220 -44.94 24.65 -8.29
N PRO A 221 -46.18 24.95 -8.71
CA PRO A 221 -46.76 26.26 -8.47
C PRO A 221 -46.95 26.48 -6.96
N ARG A 222 -46.42 27.59 -6.42
CA ARG A 222 -46.60 27.98 -5.01
C ARG A 222 -48.02 28.47 -4.68
N GLY A 223 -48.98 28.32 -5.60
CA GLY A 223 -50.36 28.81 -5.50
C GLY A 223 -51.33 28.01 -6.35
N VAL A 224 -52.60 28.43 -6.39
CA VAL A 224 -53.64 27.75 -7.18
C VAL A 224 -53.35 27.90 -8.66
N TYR A 225 -53.04 26.78 -9.32
CA TYR A 225 -52.88 26.71 -10.76
C TYR A 225 -54.26 26.53 -11.42
N ASP A 226 -54.66 27.48 -12.25
CA ASP A 226 -55.87 27.39 -13.06
C ASP A 226 -55.51 27.02 -14.50
N PRO A 227 -55.76 25.77 -14.94
CA PRO A 227 -55.43 25.32 -16.29
C PRO A 227 -56.32 25.93 -17.38
N THR A 228 -57.38 26.67 -17.00
CA THR A 228 -58.32 27.27 -17.94
C THR A 228 -57.91 28.67 -18.41
N MET A 229 -56.90 29.29 -17.78
CA MET A 229 -56.35 30.56 -18.24
C MET A 229 -55.50 30.36 -19.51
N PRO A 230 -55.78 31.08 -20.61
CA PRO A 230 -54.98 30.99 -21.82
C PRO A 230 -53.59 31.60 -21.60
N THR A 231 -52.54 30.78 -21.68
CA THR A 231 -51.14 31.22 -21.66
C THR A 231 -50.52 31.12 -23.05
N GLY A 232 -49.65 32.06 -23.41
CA GLY A 232 -48.92 32.06 -24.70
C GLY A 232 -47.83 30.99 -24.83
N PHE A 233 -47.63 30.18 -23.79
CA PHE A 233 -46.66 29.09 -23.72
C PHE A 233 -47.37 27.79 -23.37
N SER A 234 -46.86 26.67 -23.89
CA SER A 234 -47.33 25.33 -23.48
C SER A 234 -47.07 25.13 -21.99
N GLN A 235 -47.98 24.42 -21.32
CA GLN A 235 -47.80 24.03 -19.92
C GLN A 235 -46.45 23.31 -19.76
N PRO A 236 -45.66 23.63 -18.71
CA PRO A 236 -44.48 22.85 -18.40
C PRO A 236 -44.89 21.40 -18.15
N LYS A 237 -44.31 20.48 -18.91
CA LYS A 237 -44.55 19.05 -18.77
C LYS A 237 -43.38 18.45 -18.02
N ASP A 238 -43.65 17.77 -16.92
CA ASP A 238 -42.68 16.89 -16.31
C ASP A 238 -42.51 15.66 -17.21
N ILE A 239 -41.28 15.31 -17.58
CA ILE A 239 -41.00 14.13 -18.41
C ILE A 239 -40.97 12.90 -17.49
N LEU A 240 -42.10 12.19 -17.44
CA LEU A 240 -42.24 10.91 -16.75
C LEU A 240 -41.93 9.76 -17.72
N GLU A 241 -40.65 9.50 -17.96
CA GLU A 241 -40.16 8.22 -18.50
C GLU A 241 -39.16 7.56 -17.55
#